data_AF-A0A9P9IU55-F1
#
_entry.id   AF-A0A9P9IU55-F1
#
_cell.length_a   1.000
_cell.length_b   1.000
_cell.length_c   1.000
_cell.angle_alpha   90.00
_cell.angle_beta   90.00
_cell.angle_gamma   90.00
#
_symmetry.space_group_name_H-M   'P 1'
#
loop_
_entity.id
_entity.type
_entity.pdbx_description
1 polymer ?
#
loop_
_entity_poly.entity_id
_entity_poly.type
_entity_poly.pdbx_seq_one_letter_code
_entity_poly.pdbx_strand_id
1 'polypeptide(L)'
;MSHRWHIGGWGNPYEGGGQPSKGLVSYALSANRQRPFAGFFTKGVWNTVRRARNQILYVVPPFIAAYSAMQWAIERNEYLNSKPGRAEFSGSEE
;
A
#
# COMPACT_ATOMS: atom_id res chain seq x y z
N MET A 1 1.72 -36.13 -1.09
CA MET A 1 3.16 -35.79 -0.97
C MET A 1 3.25 -34.49 -0.21
N SER A 2 4.00 -34.45 0.89
CA SER A 2 4.26 -33.21 1.65
C SER A 2 5.33 -32.41 0.91
N HIS A 3 4.96 -31.29 0.29
CA HIS A 3 5.89 -30.41 -0.41
C HIS A 3 6.54 -29.46 0.61
N ARG A 4 7.87 -29.50 0.72
CA ARG A 4 8.65 -28.59 1.59
C ARG A 4 8.78 -27.17 1.03
N TRP A 5 8.47 -26.99 -0.26
CA TRP A 5 8.61 -25.73 -0.99
C TRP A 5 7.35 -25.46 -1.83
N HIS A 6 6.94 -24.19 -1.91
CA HIS A 6 5.69 -23.77 -2.54
C HIS A 6 5.86 -23.15 -3.94
N ILE A 7 7.03 -23.37 -4.57
CA ILE A 7 7.35 -22.85 -5.91
C ILE A 7 8.09 -23.95 -6.69
N GLY A 8 7.63 -24.24 -7.91
CA GLY A 8 8.20 -25.24 -8.80
C GLY A 8 9.06 -24.61 -9.90
N GLY A 9 9.73 -25.45 -10.69
CA GLY A 9 10.55 -25.02 -11.83
C GLY A 9 9.77 -24.90 -13.13
N TRP A 10 10.41 -24.32 -14.16
CA TRP A 10 9.90 -24.35 -15.53
C TRP A 10 9.72 -25.81 -15.99
N GLY A 11 8.57 -26.13 -16.59
CA GLY A 11 8.23 -27.49 -17.02
C GLY A 11 7.72 -28.41 -15.90
N ASN A 12 7.98 -28.10 -14.62
CA ASN A 12 7.39 -28.80 -13.48
C ASN A 12 6.89 -27.85 -12.36
N PRO A 13 5.81 -27.09 -12.62
CA PRO A 13 5.23 -26.20 -11.61
C PRO A 13 4.50 -26.94 -10.48
N TYR A 14 4.20 -28.25 -10.65
CA TYR A 14 3.47 -29.07 -9.67
C TYR A 14 4.32 -29.45 -8.47
N GLU A 15 5.65 -29.50 -8.62
CA GLU A 15 6.61 -29.67 -7.51
C GLU A 15 6.52 -28.56 -6.45
N GLY A 16 5.97 -27.39 -6.80
CA GLY A 16 5.72 -26.29 -5.88
C GLY A 16 4.27 -26.13 -5.43
N GLY A 17 3.38 -27.06 -5.77
CA GLY A 17 1.95 -26.92 -5.47
C GLY A 17 1.12 -26.23 -6.55
N GLY A 18 1.64 -26.06 -7.77
CA GLY A 18 0.81 -25.78 -8.94
C GLY A 18 -0.25 -26.88 -9.12
N GLN A 19 -1.39 -26.55 -9.73
CA GLN A 19 -2.46 -27.50 -10.02
C GLN A 19 -2.51 -27.82 -11.52
N PRO A 20 -2.72 -29.09 -11.91
CA PRO A 20 -2.81 -29.46 -13.32
C PRO A 20 -3.98 -28.75 -13.99
N SER A 21 -3.69 -28.01 -15.05
CA SER A 21 -4.69 -27.34 -15.87
C SER A 21 -4.76 -28.01 -17.25
N LYS A 22 -5.97 -28.29 -17.72
CA LYS A 22 -6.22 -28.89 -19.03
C LYS A 22 -7.30 -28.08 -19.74
N GLY A 23 -7.10 -27.81 -21.03
CA GLY A 23 -8.10 -27.11 -21.86
C GLY A 23 -8.05 -25.57 -21.80
N LEU A 24 -7.07 -24.96 -21.11
CA LEU A 24 -6.85 -23.51 -21.18
C LEU A 24 -6.02 -23.17 -22.42
N VAL A 25 -6.58 -22.36 -23.32
CA VAL A 25 -5.86 -21.82 -24.49
C VAL A 25 -5.64 -20.33 -24.28
N SER A 26 -4.38 -19.88 -24.37
CA SER A 26 -4.00 -18.48 -24.22
C SER A 26 -3.58 -17.91 -25.57
N TYR A 27 -4.05 -16.69 -25.88
CA TYR A 27 -3.71 -15.97 -27.10
C TYR A 27 -3.00 -14.67 -26.75
N ALA A 28 -1.95 -14.34 -27.51
CA ALA A 28 -1.22 -13.11 -27.35
C ALA A 28 -0.83 -12.52 -28.72
N LEU A 29 -0.77 -11.18 -28.79
CA LEU A 29 -0.24 -10.44 -29.94
C LEU A 29 1.21 -10.03 -29.66
N SER A 30 2.07 -10.13 -30.67
CA SER A 30 3.45 -9.61 -30.59
C SER A 30 3.45 -8.13 -30.16
N ALA A 31 4.34 -7.76 -29.25
CA ALA A 31 4.45 -6.39 -28.73
C ALA A 31 4.70 -5.36 -29.84
N ASN A 32 5.47 -5.72 -30.87
CA ASN A 32 5.77 -4.86 -32.02
C ASN A 32 4.54 -4.55 -32.89
N ARG A 33 3.44 -5.29 -32.70
CA ARG A 33 2.16 -5.07 -33.40
C ARG A 33 1.14 -4.33 -32.54
N GLN A 34 1.48 -3.99 -31.29
CA GLN A 34 0.63 -3.23 -30.40
C GLN A 34 1.08 -1.77 -30.34
N ARG A 35 0.13 -0.85 -30.15
CA ARG A 35 0.45 0.56 -29.90
C ARG A 35 0.87 0.71 -28.43
N PRO A 36 2.09 1.18 -28.12
CA PRO A 36 2.46 1.45 -26.74
C PRO A 36 1.54 2.53 -26.15
N PHE A 37 1.10 2.33 -24.90
CA PHE A 37 0.20 3.24 -24.16
C PHE A 37 -1.18 3.47 -24.79
N ALA A 38 -1.68 2.53 -25.60
CA ALA A 38 -3.04 2.61 -26.14
C ALA A 38 -4.08 2.79 -25.01
N GLY A 39 -4.82 3.89 -25.05
CA GLY A 39 -5.87 4.19 -24.07
C GLY A 39 -5.38 4.63 -22.69
N PHE A 40 -4.11 5.06 -22.56
CA PHE A 40 -3.57 5.51 -21.27
C PHE A 40 -4.39 6.65 -20.65
N PHE A 41 -4.65 7.73 -21.40
CA PHE A 41 -5.42 8.86 -20.90
C PHE A 41 -6.93 8.59 -20.86
N THR A 42 -7.47 7.85 -21.83
CA THR A 42 -8.92 7.61 -21.94
C THR A 42 -9.43 6.52 -21.00
N LYS A 43 -8.62 5.50 -20.68
CA LYS A 43 -8.99 4.37 -19.81
C LYS A 43 -8.09 4.26 -18.58
N GLY A 44 -6.79 4.47 -18.74
CA GLY A 44 -5.80 4.30 -17.67
C GLY A 44 -6.06 5.22 -16.48
N VAL A 45 -6.23 6.52 -16.71
CA VAL A 45 -6.49 7.52 -15.66
C VAL A 45 -7.72 7.17 -14.83
N TRP A 46 -8.87 6.93 -15.48
CA TRP A 46 -10.12 6.60 -14.79
C TRP A 46 -10.03 5.29 -14.01
N ASN A 47 -9.34 4.30 -14.57
CA ASN A 47 -9.10 3.04 -13.89
C ASN A 47 -8.22 3.22 -12.65
N THR A 48 -7.20 4.09 -12.71
CA THR A 48 -6.38 4.45 -11.54
C THR A 48 -7.22 5.12 -10.46
N VAL A 49 -8.05 6.12 -10.81
CA VAL A 49 -8.94 6.78 -9.84
C VAL A 49 -9.91 5.77 -9.22
N ARG A 50 -10.53 4.90 -10.03
CA ARG A 50 -11.44 3.85 -9.55
C ARG A 50 -10.75 2.88 -8.58
N ARG A 51 -9.49 2.53 -8.79
CA ARG A 51 -8.73 1.68 -7.86
C ARG A 51 -8.34 2.45 -6.59
N ALA A 52 -7.87 3.69 -6.73
CA ALA A 52 -7.46 4.51 -5.60
C ALA A 52 -8.62 4.77 -4.63
N ARG A 53 -9.80 5.15 -5.14
CA ARG A 53 -10.97 5.42 -4.28
C ARG A 53 -11.38 4.23 -3.40
N ASN A 54 -11.16 3.00 -3.86
CA ASN A 54 -11.51 1.79 -3.11
C ASN A 54 -10.54 1.54 -1.93
N GLN A 55 -9.39 2.20 -1.90
CA GLN A 55 -8.36 2.06 -0.87
C GLN A 55 -8.24 3.29 0.03
N ILE A 56 -8.77 4.45 -0.40
CA ILE A 56 -8.68 5.71 0.33
C ILE A 56 -9.12 5.57 1.79
N LEU A 57 -10.21 4.85 2.08
CA LEU A 57 -10.72 4.70 3.45
C LEU A 57 -9.86 3.81 4.35
N TYR A 58 -8.97 2.99 3.79
CA TYR A 58 -8.03 2.20 4.58
C TYR A 58 -6.72 2.95 4.84
N VAL A 59 -6.37 3.85 3.93
CA VAL A 59 -5.09 4.57 3.95
C VAL A 59 -5.24 5.92 4.64
N VAL A 60 -6.22 6.72 4.26
CA VAL A 60 -6.34 8.12 4.69
C VAL A 60 -6.66 8.25 6.19
N PRO A 61 -7.61 7.51 6.80
CA PRO A 61 -7.91 7.66 8.23
C PRO A 61 -6.72 7.44 9.17
N PRO A 62 -5.90 6.37 9.05
CA PRO A 62 -4.74 6.22 9.92
C PRO A 62 -3.68 7.31 9.69
N PHE A 63 -3.51 7.79 8.46
CA PHE A 63 -2.58 8.89 8.18
C PHE A 63 -3.05 10.22 8.78
N ILE A 64 -4.34 10.53 8.72
CA ILE A 64 -4.91 11.72 9.36
C ILE A 64 -4.68 11.63 10.87
N ALA A 65 -5.01 10.50 11.50
CA ALA A 65 -4.85 10.32 12.93
C ALA A 65 -3.37 10.42 13.37
N ALA A 66 -2.46 9.81 12.62
CA ALA A 66 -1.02 9.90 12.90
C ALA A 66 -0.51 11.34 12.76
N TYR A 67 -0.92 12.05 11.71
CA TYR A 67 -0.53 13.42 11.49
C TYR A 67 -1.06 14.35 12.58
N SER A 68 -2.33 14.22 12.97
CA SER A 68 -2.91 15.02 14.05
C SER A 68 -2.25 14.74 15.41
N ALA A 69 -1.97 13.47 15.72
CA ALA A 69 -1.29 13.10 16.96
C ALA A 69 0.14 13.64 16.99
N MET A 70 0.83 13.62 15.85
CA MET A 70 2.18 14.18 15.72
C MET A 70 2.18 15.70 15.90
N GLN A 71 1.26 16.42 15.26
CA GLN A 71 1.14 17.87 15.44
C GLN A 71 0.86 18.22 16.91
N TRP A 72 -0.09 17.52 17.55
CA TRP A 72 -0.36 17.69 18.97
C TRP A 72 0.88 17.43 19.84
N ALA A 73 1.64 16.36 19.55
CA ALA A 73 2.83 16.02 20.31
C ALA A 73 3.95 17.07 20.17
N ILE A 74 4.12 17.64 18.97
CA ILE A 74 5.10 18.72 18.71
C ILE A 74 4.71 19.98 19.49
N GLU A 75 3.48 20.47 19.32
CA GLU A 75 3.00 21.66 20.00
C GLU A 75 3.07 21.50 21.53
N ARG A 76 2.68 20.33 22.05
CA ARG A 76 2.74 20.05 23.48
C ARG A 76 4.17 20.01 23.99
N ASN A 77 5.10 19.43 23.24
CA ASN A 77 6.52 19.39 23.62
C ASN A 77 7.14 20.79 23.66
N GLU A 78 6.89 21.60 22.63
CA GLU A 78 7.37 22.99 22.57
C GLU A 78 6.81 23.83 23.72
N TYR A 79 5.51 23.68 24.00
CA TYR A 79 4.87 24.38 25.09
C TYR A 79 5.46 23.98 26.46
N LEU A 80 5.65 22.68 26.74
CA LEU A 80 6.27 22.22 27.99
C LEU A 80 7.69 22.73 28.18
N ASN A 81 8.45 22.87 27.09
CA ASN A 81 9.81 23.42 27.12
C ASN A 81 9.85 24.96 27.10
N SER A 82 8.71 25.64 26.92
CA SER A 82 8.60 27.09 26.93
C SER A 82 8.63 27.67 28.36
N LYS A 83 8.91 28.97 28.50
CA LYS A 83 8.89 29.66 29.79
C LYS A 83 7.54 29.54 30.53
N PRO A 84 6.38 29.82 29.91
CA PRO A 84 5.09 29.68 30.58
C PRO A 84 4.79 28.22 30.95
N GLY A 85 5.09 27.25 30.08
CA GLY A 85 4.88 25.83 30.38
C GLY A 85 5.74 25.34 31.54
N ARG A 86 7.00 25.78 31.65
CA ARG A 86 7.84 25.47 32.82
C ARG A 86 7.26 26.07 34.10
N ALA A 87 6.77 27.31 34.08
CA ALA A 87 6.20 27.95 35.27
C ALA A 87 4.90 27.29 35.73
N GLU A 88 4.08 26.78 34.80
CA GLU A 88 2.81 26.12 35.09
C GLU A 88 3.00 24.70 35.66
N PHE A 89 4.02 23.97 35.18
CA PHE A 89 4.28 22.59 35.60
C PHE A 89 5.40 22.44 36.65
N SER A 90 6.17 23.49 36.97
CA SER A 90 7.25 23.40 37.99
C SER A 90 6.76 23.27 39.44
N GLY A 91 5.47 23.53 39.71
CA GLY A 91 4.88 23.45 41.05
C GLY A 91 3.94 22.25 41.27
N SER A 92 3.77 21.39 40.27
CA SER A 92 2.87 20.23 40.33
C SER A 92 3.57 18.90 40.68
N GLU A 93 4.87 18.96 40.98
CA GLU A 93 5.71 17.81 41.37
C GLU A 93 5.91 17.70 42.91
N GLU A 94 5.08 18.39 43.70
CA GLU A 94 4.92 18.19 45.16
C GLU A 94 3.55 17.61 45.52
#